data_AF-A0A089JUX5-F1
#
_entry.id   AF-A0A089JUX5-F1
#
_cell.length_a   1.000
_cell.length_b   1.000
_cell.length_c   1.000
_cell.angle_alpha   90.00
_cell.angle_beta   90.00
_cell.angle_gamma   90.00
#
_symmetry.space_group_name_H-M   'P 1'
#
loop_
_entity.id
_entity.type
_entity.pdbx_description
1 polymer ?
#
loop_
_entity_poly.entity_id
_entity_poly.type
_entity_poly.pdbx_seq_one_letter_code
_entity_poly.pdbx_strand_id
1 'polypeptide(L)'
;MLQHPIIQPCNVDRMPAVHTQIYPIPGVPQPTEYVTLLDPVFLQHISRHVGQQCFAVMTTTGRIEGTLAGVGVDHIQINLEDRSLHIRIAQIVYFEGALASYV
;
A
#
# COMPACT_ATOMS: atom_id res chain seq x y z
N MET A 1 11.39 -15.09 -16.93
CA MET A 1 11.58 -13.73 -16.40
C MET A 1 12.48 -13.85 -15.18
N LEU A 2 13.60 -13.12 -15.14
CA LEU A 2 14.45 -13.04 -13.95
C LEU A 2 13.73 -12.17 -12.91
N GLN A 3 13.43 -12.73 -11.75
CA GLN A 3 12.82 -12.00 -10.64
C GLN A 3 13.94 -11.30 -9.87
N HIS A 4 13.92 -9.97 -9.83
CA HIS A 4 14.91 -9.22 -9.07
C HIS A 4 14.78 -9.51 -7.56
N PRO A 5 15.89 -9.56 -6.82
CA PRO A 5 15.86 -9.81 -5.38
C PRO A 5 15.08 -8.74 -4.64
N ILE A 6 14.38 -9.14 -3.59
CA ILE A 6 13.64 -8.24 -2.71
C ILE A 6 14.65 -7.33 -1.99
N ILE A 7 14.40 -6.02 -2.03
CA ILE A 7 15.22 -4.95 -1.45
C ILE A 7 14.55 -4.50 -0.15
N GLN A 8 15.15 -4.75 1.02
CA GLN A 8 14.58 -4.40 2.33
C GLN A 8 15.52 -3.54 3.20
N PRO A 9 14.99 -2.55 3.96
CA PRO A 9 15.77 -1.81 4.94
C PRO A 9 16.19 -2.71 6.10
N CYS A 10 17.43 -2.56 6.59
CA CYS A 10 17.87 -3.26 7.78
C CYS A 10 17.23 -2.65 9.04
N ASN A 11 16.79 -3.50 9.96
CA ASN A 11 16.48 -3.09 11.32
C ASN A 11 17.76 -3.22 12.16
N VAL A 12 18.15 -2.16 12.86
CA VAL A 12 19.22 -2.19 13.87
C VAL A 12 18.53 -2.12 15.23
N ASP A 13 18.80 -3.09 16.11
CA ASP A 13 18.22 -3.14 17.46
C ASP A 13 16.69 -3.01 17.52
N ARG A 14 15.99 -3.67 16.57
CA ARG A 14 14.51 -3.64 16.44
C ARG A 14 13.93 -2.25 16.18
N MET A 15 14.75 -1.29 15.77
CA MET A 15 14.28 0.01 15.28
C MET A 15 14.53 0.11 13.77
N PRO A 16 13.60 0.71 13.00
CA PRO A 16 13.83 0.99 11.59
C PRO A 16 15.01 1.96 11.47
N ALA A 17 16.07 1.54 10.77
CA ALA A 17 17.25 2.37 10.62
C ALA A 17 16.89 3.64 9.84
N VAL A 18 17.11 4.80 10.46
CA VAL A 18 16.67 6.12 9.97
C VAL A 18 17.29 6.49 8.61
N HIS A 19 18.32 5.76 8.17
CA HIS A 19 19.04 5.93 6.91
C HIS A 19 20.02 4.76 6.74
N THR A 20 19.66 3.72 5.99
CA THR A 20 20.69 2.74 5.56
C THR A 20 20.45 2.33 4.12
N GLN A 21 21.53 2.35 3.34
CA GLN A 21 21.54 1.85 1.98
C GLN A 21 21.18 0.36 1.98
N ILE A 22 20.33 -0.02 1.02
CA ILE A 22 19.83 -1.38 0.92
C ILE A 22 20.77 -2.18 0.02
N TYR A 23 21.31 -3.28 0.53
CA TYR A 23 22.09 -4.22 -0.27
C TYR A 23 21.67 -5.66 0.04
N PRO A 24 21.61 -6.54 -0.97
CA PRO A 24 21.38 -7.96 -0.75
C PRO A 24 22.60 -8.57 -0.04
N ILE A 25 22.38 -9.26 1.08
CA ILE A 25 23.42 -10.03 1.78
C ILE A 25 23.22 -11.52 1.48
N PRO A 26 24.10 -12.17 0.69
CA PRO A 26 24.03 -13.61 0.46
C PRO A 26 24.17 -14.38 1.78
N GLY A 27 23.24 -15.31 2.04
CA GLY A 27 23.34 -16.25 3.16
C GLY A 27 22.74 -15.78 4.49
N VAL A 28 22.14 -14.58 4.57
CA VAL A 28 21.34 -14.17 5.74
C VAL A 28 19.87 -14.53 5.49
N PRO A 29 19.26 -15.44 6.27
CA PRO A 29 17.83 -15.71 6.17
C PRO A 29 17.08 -14.40 6.42
N GLN A 30 16.36 -13.95 5.40
CA GLN A 30 15.45 -12.82 5.57
C GLN A 30 14.32 -13.25 6.50
N PRO A 31 13.80 -12.36 7.35
CA PRO A 31 12.57 -12.63 8.07
C PRO A 31 11.49 -13.04 7.05
N THR A 32 10.96 -14.25 7.19
CA THR A 32 9.82 -14.73 6.38
C THR A 32 8.51 -14.05 6.76
N GLU A 33 8.54 -13.21 7.80
CA GLU A 33 7.38 -12.60 8.41
C GLU A 33 7.63 -11.11 8.64
N TYR A 34 6.62 -10.31 8.31
CA TYR A 34 6.58 -8.89 8.60
C TYR A 34 5.34 -8.60 9.43
N VAL A 35 5.52 -8.01 10.61
CA VAL A 35 4.42 -7.60 11.49
C VAL A 35 4.10 -6.15 11.19
N THR A 36 2.88 -5.88 10.73
CA THR A 36 2.36 -4.53 10.53
C THR A 36 1.07 -4.35 11.29
N LEU A 37 0.83 -3.12 11.74
CA LEU A 37 -0.51 -2.71 12.15
C LEU A 37 -1.37 -2.63 10.89
N LEU A 38 -2.55 -3.23 10.96
CA LEU A 38 -3.47 -3.35 9.85
C LEU A 38 -4.85 -2.91 10.31
N ASP A 39 -5.55 -2.18 9.45
CA ASP A 39 -6.97 -1.90 9.59
C ASP A 39 -7.75 -2.86 8.67
N PRO A 40 -7.97 -4.14 9.09
CA PRO A 40 -8.41 -5.20 8.19
C PRO A 40 -9.79 -4.93 7.58
N VAL A 41 -10.70 -4.31 8.34
CA VAL A 41 -12.03 -3.95 7.84
C VAL A 41 -11.94 -2.81 6.83
N PHE A 42 -11.11 -1.80 7.09
CA PHE A 42 -10.90 -0.71 6.14
C PHE A 42 -10.35 -1.23 4.80
N LEU A 43 -9.35 -2.10 4.87
CA LEU A 43 -8.78 -2.81 3.73
C LEU A 43 -9.77 -3.71 3.01
N GLN A 44 -10.62 -4.41 3.74
CA GLN A 44 -11.64 -5.24 3.15
C GLN A 44 -12.65 -4.38 2.37
N HIS A 45 -13.08 -3.25 2.93
CA HIS A 45 -14.05 -2.39 2.27
C HIS A 45 -13.45 -1.73 1.03
N ILE A 46 -12.22 -1.19 1.12
CA ILE A 46 -11.57 -0.55 -0.01
C ILE A 46 -11.31 -1.53 -1.16
N SER A 47 -10.98 -2.79 -0.85
CA SER A 47 -10.78 -3.85 -1.86
C SER A 47 -12.01 -4.15 -2.70
N ARG A 48 -13.23 -3.86 -2.21
CA ARG A 48 -14.48 -4.05 -2.98
C ARG A 48 -14.63 -3.04 -4.11
N HIS A 49 -13.85 -1.96 -4.08
CA HIS A 49 -13.89 -0.90 -5.09
C HIS A 49 -12.82 -1.07 -6.17
N VAL A 50 -12.06 -2.17 -6.16
CA VAL A 50 -11.02 -2.42 -7.18
C VAL A 50 -11.67 -2.48 -8.58
N GLY A 51 -11.07 -1.75 -9.53
CA GLY A 51 -11.56 -1.56 -10.89
C GLY A 51 -12.57 -0.43 -11.06
N GLN A 52 -13.05 0.20 -9.99
CA GLN A 52 -13.97 1.35 -10.10
C GLN A 52 -13.23 2.59 -10.57
N GLN A 53 -13.77 3.26 -11.60
CA GLN A 53 -13.17 4.44 -12.24
C GLN A 53 -13.40 5.75 -11.50
N CYS A 54 -14.50 5.86 -10.75
CA CYS A 54 -14.84 7.04 -9.94
C CYS A 54 -14.57 6.76 -8.46
N PHE A 55 -13.40 6.22 -8.15
CA PHE A 55 -12.96 6.00 -6.78
C PHE A 55 -12.16 7.21 -6.31
N ALA A 56 -12.48 7.72 -5.12
CA ALA A 56 -11.76 8.86 -4.57
C ALA A 56 -11.29 8.57 -3.15
N VAL A 57 -10.12 9.08 -2.82
CA VAL A 57 -9.56 9.04 -1.46
C VAL A 57 -9.25 10.45 -1.00
N MET A 58 -9.57 10.72 0.25
CA MET A 58 -9.07 11.89 0.95
C MET A 58 -7.82 11.48 1.71
N THR A 59 -6.67 12.01 1.32
CA THR A 59 -5.44 11.87 2.09
C THR A 59 -5.30 13.03 3.07
N THR A 60 -4.30 12.95 3.94
CA THR A 60 -3.88 14.06 4.81
C THR A 60 -3.40 15.30 4.02
N THR A 61 -3.11 15.16 2.73
CA THR A 61 -2.60 16.23 1.86
C THR A 61 -3.59 16.70 0.80
N GLY A 62 -4.68 15.98 0.58
CA GLY A 62 -5.74 16.38 -0.35
C GLY A 62 -6.54 15.21 -0.92
N ARG A 63 -7.51 15.55 -1.78
CA ARG A 63 -8.37 14.56 -2.46
C ARG A 63 -7.72 14.09 -3.76
N ILE A 64 -7.72 12.78 -3.98
CA ILE A 64 -7.26 12.14 -5.22
C ILE A 64 -8.40 11.28 -5.75
N GLU A 65 -8.72 11.43 -7.03
CA GLU A 65 -9.76 10.68 -7.72
C GLU A 65 -9.19 9.98 -8.94
N GLY A 66 -9.60 8.74 -9.16
CA GLY A 66 -9.18 7.96 -10.32
C GLY A 66 -9.63 6.50 -10.21
N THR A 67 -8.96 5.63 -10.97
CA THR A 67 -9.29 4.19 -10.97
C THR A 67 -8.53 3.45 -9.88
N LEU A 68 -9.23 2.79 -8.95
CA LEU A 68 -8.57 1.92 -7.96
C LEU A 68 -8.05 0.65 -8.64
N ALA A 69 -6.77 0.63 -9.00
CA ALA A 69 -6.17 -0.47 -9.75
C ALA A 69 -5.78 -1.67 -8.89
N GLY A 70 -5.48 -1.44 -7.60
CA GLY A 70 -5.07 -2.49 -6.69
C GLY A 70 -5.01 -2.06 -5.24
N VAL A 71 -5.09 -3.03 -4.34
CA VAL A 71 -5.00 -2.86 -2.89
C VAL A 71 -3.97 -3.85 -2.36
N GLY A 72 -2.88 -3.32 -1.81
CA GLY A 72 -1.89 -4.07 -1.06
C GLY A 72 -2.15 -3.97 0.44
N VAL A 73 -1.36 -4.67 1.24
CA VAL A 73 -1.50 -4.67 2.71
C VAL A 73 -1.16 -3.32 3.36
N ASP A 74 -0.37 -2.48 2.70
CA ASP A 74 0.15 -1.21 3.23
C ASP A 74 -0.14 0.00 2.34
N HIS A 75 -0.61 -0.22 1.11
CA HIS A 75 -0.89 0.84 0.15
C HIS A 75 -2.02 0.46 -0.83
N ILE A 76 -2.57 1.47 -1.49
CA ILE A 76 -3.44 1.31 -2.65
C ILE A 76 -2.78 1.90 -3.89
N GLN A 77 -3.20 1.42 -5.06
CA GLN A 77 -2.81 2.00 -6.35
C GLN A 77 -4.01 2.68 -7.00
N ILE A 78 -3.90 3.98 -7.24
CA ILE A 78 -4.87 4.75 -8.03
C ILE A 78 -4.21 5.11 -9.37
N ASN A 79 -4.83 4.69 -10.47
CA ASN A 79 -4.43 5.08 -11.81
C ASN A 79 -5.17 6.36 -12.21
N LEU A 80 -4.39 7.35 -12.62
CA LEU A 80 -4.82 8.55 -13.34
C LEU A 80 -4.58 8.34 -14.83
N GLU A 81 -4.93 9.33 -15.66
CA GLU A 81 -4.72 9.26 -17.12
C GLU A 81 -3.23 9.16 -17.48
N ASP A 82 -2.34 9.82 -16.72
CA ASP A 82 -0.92 9.97 -17.03
C ASP A 82 0.01 9.10 -16.18
N ARG A 83 -0.45 8.63 -15.01
CA ARG A 83 0.42 7.95 -14.02
C ARG A 83 -0.34 7.07 -13.03
N SER A 84 0.40 6.21 -12.35
CA SER A 84 -0.09 5.40 -11.22
C SER A 84 0.45 5.94 -9.90
N LEU A 85 -0.45 6.23 -8.96
CA LEU A 85 -0.12 6.70 -7.63
C LEU A 85 -0.24 5.54 -6.63
N HIS A 86 0.84 5.29 -5.89
CA HIS A 86 0.84 4.37 -4.76
C HIS A 86 0.69 5.18 -3.47
N ILE A 87 -0.44 5.03 -2.80
CA ILE A 87 -0.81 5.81 -1.61
C ILE A 87 -0.77 4.88 -0.40
N ARG A 88 0.03 5.23 0.61
CA ARG A 88 0.06 4.49 1.88
C ARG A 88 -1.31 4.53 2.55
N ILE A 89 -1.81 3.38 3.00
CA ILE A 89 -3.11 3.29 3.69
C ILE A 89 -3.14 4.18 4.92
N ALA A 90 -2.04 4.23 5.67
CA ALA A 90 -1.89 5.08 6.85
C ALA A 90 -2.02 6.60 6.58
N GLN A 91 -2.06 7.04 5.32
CA GLN A 91 -2.24 8.45 4.94
C GLN A 91 -3.66 8.74 4.41
N ILE A 92 -4.53 7.74 4.34
CA ILE A 92 -5.92 7.88 3.89
C ILE A 92 -6.79 8.20 5.11
N VAL A 93 -7.52 9.31 5.05
CA VAL A 93 -8.48 9.71 6.08
C VAL A 93 -9.81 9.00 5.85
N TYR A 94 -10.30 8.99 4.61
CA TYR A 94 -11.49 8.25 4.19
C TYR A 94 -11.48 8.02 2.66
N PHE A 95 -12.38 7.18 2.17
CA PHE A 95 -12.60 6.96 0.74
C PHE A 95 -14.07 7.03 0.35
N GLU A 96 -14.31 7.34 -0.93
CA GLU A 96 -15.60 7.41 -1.58
C GLU A 96 -15.61 6.41 -2.75
N GLY A 97 -16.69 5.66 -2.87
CA GLY A 97 -16.90 4.74 -3.99
C GLY A 97 -18.39 4.50 -4.22
N ALA A 98 -18.73 3.64 -5.17
CA ALA A 98 -20.13 3.30 -5.42
C ALA A 98 -20.82 2.78 -4.14
N LEU A 99 -22.12 3.07 -4.00
CA LEU A 99 -22.94 2.62 -2.86
C LEU A 99 -22.76 1.11 -2.64
N ALA A 100 -22.12 0.74 -1.54
CA ALA A 100 -22.03 -0.63 -1.11
C ALA A 100 -23.28 -0.99 -0.31
N SER A 101 -24.07 -1.97 -0.77
CA SER A 101 -25.08 -2.61 0.08
C SER A 101 -24.42 -3.74 0.86
N TYR A 102 -24.45 -3.65 2.19
CA TYR A 102 -24.07 -4.74 3.08
C TYR A 102 -25.23 -5.72 3.15
N VAL A 103 -25.35 -6.60 2.14
CA VAL A 103 -26.26 -7.75 2.17
C VAL A 103 -25.47 -8.97 2.58
#